data_AF-A0A924KK82-F1
#
_entry.id   AF-A0A924KK82-F1
#
_cell.length_a   1.000
_cell.length_b   1.000
_cell.length_c   1.000
_cell.angle_alpha   90.00
_cell.angle_beta   90.00
_cell.angle_gamma   90.00
#
_symmetry.space_group_name_H-M   'P 1'
#
loop_
_entity.id
_entity.type
_entity.pdbx_description
1 polymer ?
#
loop_
_entity_poly.entity_id
_entity_poly.type
_entity_poly.pdbx_seq_one_letter_code
_entity_poly.pdbx_strand_id
1 'polypeptide(L)'
;KYVPRELIERPKAGFGIPVGQWLRGPLREWAETLLDESRLKREGYFNPAPIRQVWREHLSGRREWTSRLWTVLMFQAWLEAEGVH
;
A
#
# COMPACT_ATOMS: atom_id res chain seq x y z
N LYS A 1 -10.68 16.76 40.79
CA LYS A 1 -9.38 16.44 40.15
C LYS A 1 -9.54 16.78 38.67
N TYR A 2 -8.93 17.87 38.19
CA TYR A 2 -9.10 18.37 36.81
C TYR A 2 -8.18 17.61 35.85
N VAL A 3 -8.72 17.21 34.70
CA VAL A 3 -7.95 16.60 33.60
C VAL A 3 -7.27 17.74 32.82
N PRO A 4 -5.96 17.64 32.48
CA PRO A 4 -5.26 18.66 31.70
C PRO A 4 -5.97 18.94 30.37
N ARG A 5 -6.18 20.22 30.05
CA ARG A 5 -6.96 20.65 28.86
C ARG A 5 -6.32 20.20 27.54
N GLU A 6 -5.00 20.00 27.54
CA GLU A 6 -4.20 19.46 26.43
C GLU A 6 -4.61 18.04 26.00
N LEU A 7 -5.19 17.24 26.90
CA LEU A 7 -5.71 15.90 26.58
C LEU A 7 -7.08 15.94 25.92
N ILE A 8 -7.82 17.05 26.07
CA ILE A 8 -9.21 17.21 25.59
C ILE A 8 -9.23 17.90 24.22
N GLU A 9 -8.27 18.80 23.95
CA GLU A 9 -8.20 19.60 22.72
C GLU A 9 -7.35 18.98 21.60
N ARG A 10 -7.14 17.65 21.58
CA ARG A 10 -6.59 17.01 20.37
C ARG A 10 -7.64 17.10 19.25
N PRO A 11 -7.29 17.58 18.05
CA PRO A 11 -8.16 17.43 16.88
C PRO A 11 -8.54 15.96 16.75
N LYS A 12 -9.77 15.65 16.31
CA LYS A 12 -10.21 14.27 16.04
C LYS A 12 -9.28 13.63 15.00
N ALA A 13 -8.19 13.04 15.47
CA ALA A 13 -7.34 12.18 14.66
C ALA A 13 -8.09 10.86 14.62
N GLY A 14 -8.92 10.67 13.60
CA GLY A 14 -9.46 9.35 13.30
C GLY A 14 -8.32 8.33 13.29
N PHE A 15 -8.57 7.11 13.75
CA PHE A 15 -7.61 6.02 13.69
C PHE A 15 -7.25 5.78 12.23
N GLY A 16 -6.20 6.45 11.74
CA GLY A 16 -5.71 6.29 10.39
C GLY A 16 -5.23 4.86 10.26
N ILE A 17 -5.86 4.11 9.36
CA ILE A 17 -5.45 2.74 9.06
C ILE A 17 -3.99 2.80 8.56
N PRO A 18 -3.03 2.12 9.21
CA PRO A 18 -1.61 2.26 8.89
C PRO A 18 -1.24 1.38 7.70
N VAL A 19 -1.89 1.60 6.55
CA VAL A 19 -1.76 0.77 5.34
C VAL A 19 -0.30 0.61 4.95
N GLY A 20 0.51 1.67 4.97
CA GLY A 20 1.94 1.57 4.67
C GLY A 20 2.72 0.67 5.61
N GLN A 21 2.37 0.64 6.91
CA GLN A 21 2.98 -0.30 7.86
C GLN A 21 2.55 -1.73 7.55
N TRP A 22 1.29 -1.93 7.17
CA TRP A 22 0.78 -3.25 6.80
C TRP A 22 1.41 -3.77 5.52
N LEU A 23 1.56 -2.94 4.49
CA LEU A 23 2.27 -3.28 3.26
C LEU A 23 3.73 -3.67 3.52
N ARG A 24 4.38 -3.05 4.51
CA ARG A 24 5.73 -3.45 4.96
C ARG A 24 5.77 -4.71 5.82
N GLY A 25 4.63 -5.19 6.30
CA GLY A 25 4.52 -6.33 7.22
C GLY A 25 3.42 -7.30 6.82
N PRO A 26 2.29 -7.35 7.55
CA PRO A 26 1.28 -8.40 7.37
C PRO A 26 0.66 -8.51 5.97
N LEU A 27 0.66 -7.44 5.17
CA LEU A 27 0.16 -7.44 3.79
C LEU A 27 1.27 -7.52 2.75
N ARG A 28 2.53 -7.71 3.15
CA ARG A 28 3.67 -7.72 2.23
C ARG A 28 3.57 -8.82 1.19
N GLU A 29 3.32 -10.07 1.60
CA GLU A 29 3.27 -11.21 0.67
C GLU A 29 2.11 -11.09 -0.33
N TRP A 30 0.97 -10.61 0.14
CA TRP A 30 -0.18 -10.28 -0.71
C TRP A 30 0.20 -9.22 -1.75
N ALA A 31 0.79 -8.10 -1.32
CA ALA A 31 1.24 -7.06 -2.22
C ALA A 31 2.33 -7.53 -3.19
N GLU A 32 3.24 -8.40 -2.74
CA GLU A 32 4.30 -8.97 -3.56
C GLU A 32 3.74 -9.79 -4.72
N THR A 33 2.71 -10.60 -4.43
CA THR A 33 2.01 -11.44 -5.43
C THR A 33 1.32 -10.59 -6.48
N LEU A 34 0.67 -9.50 -6.07
CA LEU A 34 -0.03 -8.58 -6.99
C LEU A 34 0.94 -7.71 -7.80
N LEU A 35 2.10 -7.38 -7.24
CA LEU A 35 3.11 -6.53 -7.87
C LEU A 35 4.26 -7.35 -8.50
N ASP A 36 4.07 -8.65 -8.71
CA ASP A 36 5.07 -9.52 -9.31
C ASP A 36 5.39 -9.06 -10.74
N GLU A 37 6.68 -9.04 -11.09
CA GLU A 37 7.10 -8.52 -12.39
C GLU A 37 6.59 -9.38 -13.56
N SER A 38 6.56 -10.71 -13.42
CA SER A 38 6.08 -11.60 -14.48
C SER A 38 4.59 -11.45 -14.69
N ARG A 39 3.83 -11.29 -13.60
CA ARG A 39 2.40 -11.00 -13.61
C ARG A 39 2.10 -9.69 -14.33
N LEU A 40 2.72 -8.59 -13.89
CA LEU A 40 2.51 -7.27 -14.49
C LEU A 40 2.84 -7.24 -15.99
N LYS A 41 3.89 -7.97 -16.42
CA LYS A 41 4.22 -8.12 -17.85
C LYS A 41 3.16 -8.88 -18.62
N ARG A 42 2.66 -9.98 -18.06
CA ARG A 42 1.66 -10.84 -18.71
C ARG A 42 0.33 -10.11 -18.92
N GLU A 43 -0.11 -9.35 -17.92
CA GLU A 43 -1.38 -8.62 -17.97
C GLU A 43 -1.31 -7.35 -18.85
N GLY A 44 -0.13 -6.75 -19.00
CA GLY A 44 0.11 -5.69 -19.98
C GLY A 44 -0.44 -4.29 -19.62
N TYR A 45 -1.10 -4.11 -18.47
CA TYR A 45 -1.65 -2.82 -18.05
C TYR A 45 -0.62 -1.85 -17.46
N PHE A 46 0.50 -2.36 -16.95
CA PHE A 46 1.49 -1.56 -16.24
C PHE A 46 2.91 -1.82 -16.72
N ASN A 47 3.75 -0.78 -16.65
CA ASN A 47 5.19 -0.96 -16.74
C ASN A 47 5.73 -1.45 -15.37
N PRO A 48 6.29 -2.66 -15.28
CA PRO A 48 6.74 -3.21 -14.00
C PRO A 48 7.91 -2.46 -13.40
N ALA A 49 8.86 -1.97 -14.21
CA ALA A 49 10.12 -1.42 -13.71
C ALA A 49 9.93 -0.27 -12.68
N PRO A 50 9.16 0.80 -12.95
CA PRO A 50 8.91 1.85 -11.98
C PRO A 50 8.12 1.36 -10.76
N ILE A 51 7.19 0.41 -10.94
CA ILE A 51 6.40 -0.14 -9.83
C ILE A 51 7.30 -0.94 -8.88
N ARG A 52 8.15 -1.82 -9.40
CA ARG A 52 9.11 -2.61 -8.61
C ARG A 52 10.15 -1.72 -7.93
N GLN A 53 10.54 -0.60 -8.53
CA GLN A 53 11.39 0.38 -7.86
C GLN A 53 10.68 1.04 -6.68
N VAL A 54 9.50 1.61 -6.91
CA VAL A 54 8.69 2.28 -5.87
C VAL A 54 8.37 1.33 -4.72
N TRP A 55 8.06 0.07 -5.05
CA TRP A 55 7.80 -0.96 -4.07
C TRP A 55 9.02 -1.26 -3.17
N ARG A 56 10.21 -1.42 -3.74
CA ARG A 56 11.46 -1.60 -2.97
C ARG A 56 11.78 -0.38 -2.11
N GLU A 57 11.60 0.83 -2.62
CA GLU A 57 11.78 2.06 -1.85
C GLU A 57 10.81 2.13 -0.65
N HIS A 58 9.56 1.72 -0.84
CA HIS A 58 8.56 1.66 0.22
C HIS A 58 8.91 0.63 1.30
N LEU A 59 9.29 -0.58 0.88
CA LEU A 59 9.72 -1.65 1.79
C LEU A 59 10.92 -1.25 2.63
N SER A 60 11.87 -0.50 2.05
CA SER A 60 13.04 0.00 2.77
C SER A 60 12.73 1.11 3.79
N GLY A 61 11.53 1.68 3.78
CA GLY A 61 11.17 2.85 4.58
C GLY A 61 11.84 4.16 4.12
N ARG A 62 12.65 4.13 3.05
CA ARG A 62 13.35 5.31 2.51
C ARG A 62 12.37 6.36 1.99
N ARG A 63 11.23 5.93 1.44
CA ARG A 63 10.17 6.81 0.94
C ARG A 63 8.81 6.24 1.26
N GLU A 64 7.86 7.16 1.47
CA GLU A 64 6.48 6.80 1.70
C GLU A 64 5.70 6.88 0.37
N TRP A 65 5.24 5.71 -0.09
CA TRP A 65 4.62 5.49 -1.39
C TRP A 65 3.25 4.82 -1.31
N THR A 66 2.68 4.70 -0.10
CA THR A 66 1.45 3.97 0.21
C THR A 66 0.33 4.33 -0.75
N SER A 67 0.06 5.62 -0.96
CA SER A 67 -1.06 6.03 -1.83
C SER A 67 -0.91 5.53 -3.27
N ARG A 68 0.28 5.64 -3.85
CA ARG A 68 0.56 5.19 -5.22
C ARG A 68 0.52 3.67 -5.35
N LEU A 69 1.14 2.97 -4.40
CA LEU A 69 1.13 1.51 -4.37
C LEU A 69 -0.28 0.99 -4.17
N TRP A 70 -1.05 1.63 -3.29
CA TRP A 70 -2.44 1.25 -3.03
C TRP A 70 -3.31 1.34 -4.28
N THR A 71 -3.15 2.37 -5.11
CA THR A 71 -3.87 2.46 -6.39
C THR A 71 -3.58 1.28 -7.30
N VAL A 72 -2.31 0.88 -7.45
CA VAL A 72 -1.91 -0.28 -8.27
C VAL A 72 -2.44 -1.58 -7.68
N LEU A 73 -2.32 -1.74 -6.35
CA LEU A 73 -2.78 -2.93 -5.63
C LEU A 73 -4.29 -3.12 -5.75
N MET A 74 -5.08 -2.05 -5.65
CA MET A 74 -6.53 -2.13 -5.82
C MET A 74 -6.92 -2.53 -7.24
N PHE A 75 -6.24 -1.98 -8.25
CA PHE A 75 -6.46 -2.42 -9.63
C PHE A 75 -6.12 -3.90 -9.82
N GLN A 76 -4.96 -4.33 -9.33
CA GLN A 76 -4.50 -5.71 -9.43
C GLN A 76 -5.42 -6.70 -8.70
N ALA A 77 -5.89 -6.34 -7.51
CA ALA A 77 -6.82 -7.14 -6.73
C ALA A 77 -8.19 -7.25 -7.41
N TRP A 78 -8.68 -6.15 -8.00
CA TRP A 78 -9.91 -6.17 -8.79
C TRP A 78 -9.75 -7.07 -10.04
N LEU A 79 -8.66 -6.92 -10.78
CA LEU A 79 -8.41 -7.73 -11.98
C LEU A 79 -8.35 -9.23 -11.67
N GLU A 80 -7.74 -9.60 -10.54
CA GLU A 80 -7.70 -10.97 -10.03
C GLU A 80 -9.10 -11.51 -9.71
N ALA A 81 -9.96 -10.68 -9.11
CA ALA A 81 -11.32 -11.06 -8.75
C ALA A 81 -12.23 -11.26 -9.97
N GLU A 82 -12.00 -10.52 -11.06
CA GLU A 82 -12.78 -10.64 -12.31
C GLU A 82 -12.29 -11.79 -13.22
N GLY A 83 -11.20 -12.47 -12.88
CA GLY A 83 -10.72 -13.65 -13.61
C GLY A 83 -10.21 -13.37 -15.03
N VAL A 84 -9.85 -12.12 -15.33
CA VAL A 84 -9.28 -11.73 -16.63
C VAL A 84 -7.80 -12.14 -16.64
N HIS A 85 -7.51 -13.30 -17.24
CA HIS A 85 -6.17 -13.84 -17.44
C HIS A 85 -5.76 -13.81 -18.91
#